data_AF-A0A925ZNH0-F1
#
_entry.id   AF-A0A925ZNH0-F1
#
_cell.length_a   1.000
_cell.length_b   1.000
_cell.length_c   1.000
_cell.angle_alpha   90.00
_cell.angle_beta   90.00
_cell.angle_gamma   90.00
#
_symmetry.space_group_name_H-M   'P 1'
#
loop_
_entity.id
_entity.type
_entity.pdbx_description
1 polymer ?
#
loop_
_entity_poly.entity_id
_entity_poly.type
_entity_poly.pdbx_seq_one_letter_code
_entity_poly.pdbx_strand_id
1 'polypeptide(L)'
;TKVVWSPRSNIVLYGNTAPVTMLDRQGVTLALGTDWVPSGSMNMQRELRCAEELNATYFDGYFSPEQLWRMVTTNAAFATGTHAAIGMLKPGYVADIAVFAASGSVDHQAVVDAELADVVLVVRGGEPLYGDDALLALPEIGGQACESLDVCEVAKRACVAQDVGAGTTLVGIRAAIEAYYGLFFCGVPDDEPSCVPSRSEYPDGITATDGDGDGIDDATDNCVTVFNPVRWLEDAQGDADADGVGDVCDSCPLDGDDGCVLPDPNDFDNDVIGNGEDNCPYLENPDQADADGDGHGDGCDSCTLANPGASACPLSIAAVRDPADPDHPDEGTPVVFTDVYVTAIRQGEDSLGFYVQDDTLMPYTGIFVYTGDAPDVEVGNRVTVSGIYEEFFGLSELSLSSYVVDDAGTVLPFEPIAIDDPGELGVAATAEPYESMLVAVGAVSIVDDNPDGGSDFDEFSVTGPLRIDDQVFDNVTGAGLGNACAVGTSFTGIVGIEGFSFANYKLMPRFAEDIGVVGCVPYE
;
A
#
# COMPACT_ATOMS: atom_id res chain seq x y z
N THR A 1 6.32 10.13 15.48
CA THR A 1 7.68 9.69 15.09
C THR A 1 7.80 8.20 15.33
N LYS A 2 8.62 7.48 14.53
CA LYS A 2 8.71 6.00 14.59
C LYS A 2 10.19 5.58 14.63
N VAL A 3 10.53 4.56 15.42
CA VAL A 3 11.89 4.02 15.56
C VAL A 3 11.87 2.51 15.37
N VAL A 4 12.77 2.00 14.53
CA VAL A 4 13.04 0.55 14.43
C VAL A 4 14.24 0.23 15.31
N TRP A 5 13.99 -0.58 16.34
CA TRP A 5 14.95 -0.98 17.35
C TRP A 5 15.57 -2.34 17.00
N SER A 6 16.90 -2.42 17.02
CA SER A 6 17.66 -3.65 16.78
C SER A 6 18.63 -3.89 17.93
N PRO A 7 18.11 -4.29 19.12
CA PRO A 7 18.88 -4.36 20.35
C PRO A 7 20.18 -5.13 20.20
N ARG A 8 20.11 -6.31 19.56
CA ARG A 8 21.25 -7.21 19.47
C ARG A 8 22.39 -6.60 18.66
N SER A 9 22.05 -6.03 17.49
CA SER A 9 23.02 -5.34 16.65
C SER A 9 23.61 -4.11 17.35
N ASN A 10 22.78 -3.35 18.06
CA ASN A 10 23.25 -2.18 18.79
C ASN A 10 24.26 -2.58 19.89
N ILE A 11 23.94 -3.59 20.69
CA ILE A 11 24.79 -4.05 21.79
C ILE A 11 26.11 -4.60 21.29
N VAL A 12 26.13 -5.40 20.24
CA VAL A 12 27.39 -5.96 19.73
C VAL A 12 28.29 -4.92 19.08
N LEU A 13 27.72 -3.92 18.42
CA LEU A 13 28.50 -2.87 17.74
C LEU A 13 28.89 -1.72 18.68
N TYR A 14 28.06 -1.42 19.67
CA TYR A 14 28.17 -0.22 20.49
C TYR A 14 28.11 -0.49 21.99
N GLY A 15 28.01 -1.73 22.45
CA GLY A 15 27.96 -2.09 23.88
C GLY A 15 26.71 -1.61 24.64
N ASN A 16 25.80 -0.89 23.97
CA ASN A 16 24.55 -0.35 24.49
C ASN A 16 23.55 -0.22 23.33
N THR A 17 22.28 0.01 23.65
CA THR A 17 21.16 0.16 22.73
C THR A 17 20.48 1.54 22.86
N ALA A 18 19.53 1.83 21.96
CA ALA A 18 18.67 3.00 22.04
C ALA A 18 17.91 3.05 23.39
N PRO A 19 17.69 4.26 23.96
CA PRO A 19 16.96 4.44 25.23
C PRO A 19 15.45 4.26 25.01
N VAL A 20 15.01 3.04 24.76
CA VAL A 20 13.65 2.73 24.29
C VAL A 20 12.56 3.06 25.31
N THR A 21 12.84 2.94 26.61
CA THR A 21 11.89 3.33 27.68
C THR A 21 11.59 4.82 27.63
N MET A 22 12.63 5.66 27.47
CA MET A 22 12.47 7.11 27.28
C MET A 22 11.71 7.43 26.00
N LEU A 23 12.06 6.78 24.88
CA LEU A 23 11.41 7.02 23.59
C LEU A 23 9.90 6.68 23.65
N ASP A 24 9.54 5.57 24.28
CA ASP A 24 8.16 5.15 24.47
C ASP A 24 7.37 6.16 25.31
N ARG A 25 7.93 6.63 26.45
CA ARG A 25 7.33 7.70 27.28
C ARG A 25 7.14 9.02 26.53
N GLN A 26 7.94 9.27 25.51
CA GLN A 26 7.84 10.45 24.64
C GLN A 26 6.92 10.22 23.42
N GLY A 27 6.15 9.12 23.40
CA GLY A 27 5.14 8.86 22.37
C GLY A 27 5.75 8.38 21.04
N VAL A 28 6.98 7.87 21.06
CA VAL A 28 7.61 7.32 19.87
C VAL A 28 7.13 5.89 19.66
N THR A 29 6.53 5.63 18.51
CA THR A 29 6.17 4.26 18.10
C THR A 29 7.43 3.43 17.90
N LEU A 30 7.57 2.36 18.67
CA LEU A 30 8.68 1.43 18.56
C LEU A 30 8.28 0.22 17.72
N ALA A 31 9.10 -0.10 16.73
CA ALA A 31 9.09 -1.36 16.01
C ALA A 31 10.40 -2.12 16.26
N LEU A 32 10.42 -3.44 16.12
CA LEU A 32 11.61 -4.25 16.31
C LEU A 32 12.12 -4.76 14.95
N GLY A 33 13.43 -4.82 14.78
CA GLY A 33 14.07 -5.37 13.58
C GLY A 33 15.35 -6.10 13.92
N THR A 34 15.68 -7.14 13.17
CA THR A 34 16.85 -7.99 13.46
C THR A 34 18.18 -7.36 13.08
N ASP A 35 18.18 -6.39 12.16
CA ASP A 35 19.37 -6.04 11.36
C ASP A 35 19.88 -7.28 10.58
N TRP A 36 21.13 -7.26 10.11
CA TRP A 36 21.78 -8.38 9.43
C TRP A 36 22.42 -9.40 10.39
N VAL A 37 22.43 -10.68 10.01
CA VAL A 37 22.88 -11.83 10.82
C VAL A 37 24.26 -11.68 11.51
N PRO A 38 25.28 -11.04 10.93
CA PRO A 38 26.60 -10.91 11.58
C PRO A 38 26.63 -10.10 12.89
N SER A 39 25.70 -9.17 13.09
CA SER A 39 25.58 -8.42 14.35
C SER A 39 24.21 -8.52 14.99
N GLY A 40 23.19 -8.93 14.22
CA GLY A 40 21.81 -9.02 14.63
C GLY A 40 21.32 -10.45 14.91
N SER A 41 20.02 -10.59 15.07
CA SER A 41 19.39 -11.92 15.18
C SER A 41 19.19 -12.58 13.82
N MET A 42 19.16 -13.91 13.81
CA MET A 42 18.81 -14.66 12.61
C MET A 42 17.34 -14.52 12.21
N ASN A 43 16.45 -14.30 13.17
CA ASN A 43 15.02 -14.19 12.95
C ASN A 43 14.37 -13.32 14.03
N MET A 44 13.10 -12.97 13.79
CA MET A 44 12.34 -12.11 14.69
C MET A 44 12.09 -12.73 16.07
N GLN A 45 11.92 -14.05 16.20
CA GLN A 45 11.73 -14.69 17.51
C GLN A 45 12.96 -14.52 18.40
N ARG A 46 14.16 -14.62 17.82
CA ARG A 46 15.43 -14.39 18.54
C ARG A 46 15.61 -12.93 18.93
N GLU A 47 15.24 -11.99 18.05
CA GLU A 47 15.30 -10.55 18.39
C GLU A 47 14.28 -10.19 19.47
N LEU A 48 13.06 -10.75 19.41
CA LEU A 48 12.02 -10.54 20.41
C LEU A 48 12.43 -11.09 21.78
N ARG A 49 13.10 -12.24 21.81
CA ARG A 49 13.70 -12.79 23.04
C ARG A 49 14.80 -11.88 23.58
N CYS A 50 15.64 -11.33 22.71
CA CYS A 50 16.65 -10.35 23.10
C CYS A 50 16.03 -9.11 23.74
N ALA A 51 14.96 -8.59 23.12
CA ALA A 51 14.22 -7.45 23.64
C ALA A 51 13.57 -7.74 25.00
N GLU A 52 12.98 -8.93 25.18
CA GLU A 52 12.39 -9.33 26.47
C GLU A 52 13.44 -9.58 27.55
N GLU A 53 14.57 -10.21 27.23
CA GLU A 53 15.69 -10.38 28.17
C GLU A 53 16.23 -9.03 28.63
N LEU A 54 16.36 -8.07 27.69
CA LEU A 54 16.72 -6.70 28.02
C LEU A 54 15.69 -6.02 28.90
N ASN A 55 14.41 -6.16 28.54
CA ASN A 55 13.30 -5.58 29.27
C ASN A 55 13.26 -6.07 30.72
N ALA A 56 13.30 -7.37 30.93
CA ALA A 56 13.23 -8.00 32.25
C ALA A 56 14.47 -7.75 33.11
N THR A 57 15.64 -7.59 32.51
CA THR A 57 16.91 -7.53 33.23
C THR A 57 17.42 -6.09 33.42
N TYR A 58 17.25 -5.25 32.41
CA TYR A 58 17.90 -3.93 32.31
C TYR A 58 16.92 -2.77 32.24
N PHE A 59 15.62 -3.01 32.02
CA PHE A 59 14.61 -1.96 31.90
C PHE A 59 13.48 -2.08 32.93
N ASP A 60 13.73 -2.74 34.06
CA ASP A 60 12.77 -2.91 35.16
C ASP A 60 11.41 -3.53 34.74
N GLY A 61 11.40 -4.35 33.69
CA GLY A 61 10.18 -4.94 33.13
C GLY A 61 9.20 -3.91 32.56
N TYR A 62 9.70 -2.78 32.05
CA TYR A 62 8.92 -1.65 31.55
C TYR A 62 7.87 -2.05 30.50
N PHE A 63 8.24 -2.88 29.52
CA PHE A 63 7.33 -3.32 28.47
C PHE A 63 6.55 -4.57 28.89
N SER A 64 5.24 -4.54 28.65
CA SER A 64 4.42 -5.75 28.70
C SER A 64 4.69 -6.66 27.49
N PRO A 65 4.35 -7.96 27.57
CA PRO A 65 4.44 -8.87 26.42
C PRO A 65 3.60 -8.42 25.23
N GLU A 66 2.47 -7.74 25.49
CA GLU A 66 1.64 -7.15 24.43
C GLU A 66 2.36 -5.99 23.72
N GLN A 67 3.02 -5.10 24.46
CA GLN A 67 3.80 -4.02 23.85
C GLN A 67 4.93 -4.56 22.98
N LEU A 68 5.68 -5.56 23.47
CA LEU A 68 6.73 -6.23 22.67
C LEU A 68 6.16 -6.93 21.42
N TRP A 69 5.00 -7.58 21.55
CA TRP A 69 4.30 -8.17 20.42
C TRP A 69 3.86 -7.10 19.39
N ARG A 70 3.34 -5.95 19.83
CA ARG A 70 2.99 -4.82 18.94
C ARG A 70 4.21 -4.31 18.17
N MET A 71 5.40 -4.28 18.77
CA MET A 71 6.65 -3.88 18.10
C MET A 71 6.98 -4.75 16.88
N VAL A 72 6.48 -5.99 16.82
CA VAL A 72 6.69 -6.91 15.69
C VAL A 72 5.45 -7.11 14.81
N THR A 73 4.33 -6.45 15.12
CA THR A 73 3.07 -6.52 14.37
C THR A 73 2.55 -5.13 14.00
N THR A 74 1.60 -4.58 14.75
CA THR A 74 0.89 -3.32 14.47
C THR A 74 1.85 -2.14 14.34
N ASN A 75 2.77 -1.97 15.29
CA ASN A 75 3.71 -0.85 15.26
C ASN A 75 4.67 -0.95 14.08
N ALA A 76 5.09 -2.17 13.72
CA ALA A 76 5.92 -2.40 12.54
C ALA A 76 5.17 -1.99 11.26
N ALA A 77 3.89 -2.36 11.13
CA ALA A 77 3.08 -1.96 9.98
C ALA A 77 2.86 -0.44 9.91
N PHE A 78 2.68 0.24 11.05
CA PHE A 78 2.69 1.69 11.09
C PHE A 78 4.06 2.25 10.71
N ALA A 79 5.17 1.69 11.21
CA ALA A 79 6.53 2.12 10.89
C ALA A 79 6.86 2.04 9.40
N THR A 80 6.32 1.05 8.69
CA THR A 80 6.54 0.85 7.25
C THR A 80 5.46 1.49 6.37
N GLY A 81 4.41 2.08 6.95
CA GLY A 81 3.31 2.67 6.19
C GLY A 81 2.37 1.64 5.54
N THR A 82 2.36 0.41 6.04
CA THR A 82 1.56 -0.71 5.50
C THR A 82 0.39 -1.11 6.42
N HIS A 83 0.14 -0.32 7.46
CA HIS A 83 -0.91 -0.56 8.46
C HIS A 83 -2.33 -0.67 7.90
N ALA A 84 -2.63 -0.09 6.73
CA ALA A 84 -3.94 -0.26 6.08
C ALA A 84 -4.14 -1.68 5.48
N ALA A 85 -3.08 -2.48 5.34
CA ALA A 85 -3.13 -3.78 4.68
C ALA A 85 -2.73 -4.95 5.59
N ILE A 86 -1.74 -4.77 6.47
CA ILE A 86 -1.13 -5.83 7.27
C ILE A 86 -0.88 -5.38 8.72
N GLY A 87 -0.50 -6.33 9.58
CA GLY A 87 -0.12 -6.08 10.98
C GLY A 87 -1.26 -6.24 11.98
N MET A 88 -2.51 -6.29 11.50
CA MET A 88 -3.72 -6.46 12.30
C MET A 88 -4.63 -7.51 11.67
N LEU A 89 -5.43 -8.19 12.51
CA LEU A 89 -6.43 -9.16 12.06
C LEU A 89 -7.80 -8.47 11.95
N LYS A 90 -8.06 -7.83 10.81
CA LYS A 90 -9.29 -7.09 10.50
C LYS A 90 -9.86 -7.52 9.13
N PRO A 91 -11.17 -7.35 8.87
CA PRO A 91 -11.72 -7.46 7.51
C PRO A 91 -10.96 -6.58 6.52
N GLY A 92 -10.77 -7.05 5.28
CA GLY A 92 -10.02 -6.31 4.24
C GLY A 92 -8.50 -6.42 4.32
N TYR A 93 -7.96 -6.84 5.46
CA TYR A 93 -6.51 -6.98 5.62
C TYR A 93 -6.03 -8.27 4.98
N VAL A 94 -4.78 -8.25 4.51
CA VAL A 94 -4.11 -9.42 3.97
C VAL A 94 -3.99 -10.45 5.09
N ALA A 95 -4.35 -11.71 4.78
CA ALA A 95 -4.28 -12.81 5.73
C ALA A 95 -2.81 -13.29 5.95
N ASP A 96 -2.02 -12.42 6.55
CA ASP A 96 -0.66 -12.67 7.04
C ASP A 96 -0.75 -13.05 8.52
N ILE A 97 -0.70 -14.36 8.79
CA ILE A 97 -1.03 -14.93 10.09
C ILE A 97 0.08 -15.87 10.54
N ALA A 98 0.56 -15.69 11.76
CA ALA A 98 1.39 -16.65 12.45
C ALA A 98 0.66 -17.22 13.67
N VAL A 99 0.67 -18.54 13.81
CA VAL A 99 0.06 -19.27 14.92
C VAL A 99 1.16 -19.92 15.74
N PHE A 100 1.13 -19.70 17.05
CA PHE A 100 2.12 -20.21 17.99
C PHE A 100 1.45 -21.15 19.01
N ALA A 101 2.15 -22.21 19.40
CA ALA A 101 1.71 -23.13 20.43
C ALA A 101 1.81 -22.48 21.82
N ALA A 102 0.82 -22.73 22.67
CA ALA A 102 0.82 -22.31 24.09
C ALA A 102 1.71 -23.24 24.94
N SER A 103 3.01 -23.30 24.61
CA SER A 103 4.02 -24.20 25.19
C SER A 103 4.45 -23.81 26.61
N GLY A 104 3.47 -23.60 27.51
CA GLY A 104 3.68 -23.19 28.91
C GLY A 104 3.38 -21.72 29.20
N SER A 105 3.28 -20.90 28.15
CA SER A 105 2.84 -19.50 28.19
C SER A 105 1.52 -19.35 27.41
N VAL A 106 0.77 -18.29 27.69
CA VAL A 106 -0.52 -17.97 27.04
C VAL A 106 -0.51 -16.52 26.52
N ASP A 107 -1.50 -16.18 25.70
CA ASP A 107 -1.67 -14.84 25.13
C ASP A 107 -0.39 -14.34 24.43
N HIS A 108 -0.06 -13.05 24.56
CA HIS A 108 1.13 -12.45 23.92
C HIS A 108 2.45 -13.03 24.42
N GLN A 109 2.51 -13.50 25.67
CA GLN A 109 3.71 -14.15 26.21
C GLN A 109 4.05 -15.43 25.45
N ALA A 110 3.04 -16.18 24.97
CA ALA A 110 3.29 -17.37 24.14
C ALA A 110 4.04 -17.02 22.84
N VAL A 111 3.85 -15.81 22.30
CA VAL A 111 4.56 -15.35 21.10
C VAL A 111 5.98 -14.88 21.45
N VAL A 112 6.14 -14.14 22.54
CA VAL A 112 7.44 -13.68 23.04
C VAL A 112 8.36 -14.85 23.42
N ASP A 113 7.81 -15.87 24.07
CA ASP A 113 8.54 -17.06 24.52
C ASP A 113 8.66 -18.16 23.44
N ALA A 114 8.06 -17.96 22.26
CA ALA A 114 8.07 -18.99 21.22
C ALA A 114 9.49 -19.27 20.71
N GLU A 115 9.83 -20.54 20.60
CA GLU A 115 10.96 -21.00 19.80
C GLU A 115 10.46 -21.46 18.41
N LEU A 116 11.38 -21.76 17.49
CA LEU A 116 11.03 -22.15 16.12
C LEU A 116 10.14 -23.40 16.04
N ALA A 117 10.27 -24.30 17.02
CA ALA A 117 9.44 -25.48 17.15
C ALA A 117 7.98 -25.16 17.54
N ASP A 118 7.74 -24.03 18.21
CA ASP A 118 6.41 -23.61 18.69
C ASP A 118 5.59 -22.93 17.60
N VAL A 119 6.19 -22.60 16.45
CA VAL A 119 5.46 -22.05 15.29
C VAL A 119 4.61 -23.16 14.66
N VAL A 120 3.30 -23.09 14.82
CA VAL A 120 2.32 -24.07 14.35
C VAL A 120 1.97 -23.87 12.89
N LEU A 121 1.80 -22.61 12.47
CA LEU A 121 1.40 -22.24 11.12
C LEU A 121 1.87 -20.83 10.79
N VAL A 122 2.33 -20.62 9.56
CA VAL A 122 2.57 -19.31 8.94
C VAL A 122 1.80 -19.27 7.63
N VAL A 123 0.96 -18.26 7.51
CA VAL A 123 0.14 -17.94 6.36
C VAL A 123 0.60 -16.58 5.83
N ARG A 124 0.75 -16.45 4.51
CA ARG A 124 1.01 -15.17 3.85
C ARG A 124 0.02 -14.99 2.71
N GLY A 125 -0.72 -13.90 2.68
CA GLY A 125 -1.74 -13.66 1.66
C GLY A 125 -2.85 -14.71 1.64
N GLY A 126 -3.15 -15.33 2.79
CA GLY A 126 -4.12 -16.43 2.88
C GLY A 126 -3.57 -17.81 2.49
N GLU A 127 -2.32 -17.88 2.03
CA GLU A 127 -1.67 -19.12 1.62
C GLU A 127 -0.83 -19.72 2.76
N PRO A 128 -1.09 -20.96 3.19
CA PRO A 128 -0.27 -21.68 4.17
C PRO A 128 1.13 -22.00 3.61
N LEU A 129 2.20 -21.45 4.20
CA LEU A 129 3.57 -21.60 3.68
C LEU A 129 4.49 -22.43 4.56
N TYR A 130 4.27 -22.44 5.88
CA TYR A 130 5.09 -23.19 6.84
C TYR A 130 4.26 -23.60 8.05
N GLY A 131 4.55 -24.75 8.66
CA GLY A 131 3.83 -25.19 9.85
C GLY A 131 4.00 -26.67 10.17
N ASP A 132 3.20 -27.14 11.13
CA ASP A 132 3.19 -28.54 11.56
C ASP A 132 2.89 -29.50 10.40
N ASP A 133 3.65 -30.61 10.31
CA ASP A 133 3.47 -31.62 9.26
C ASP A 133 2.03 -32.16 9.24
N ALA A 134 1.45 -32.39 10.42
CA ALA A 134 0.08 -32.90 10.54
C ALA A 134 -0.97 -31.93 9.98
N LEU A 135 -0.71 -30.62 10.02
CA LEU A 135 -1.62 -29.59 9.54
C LEU A 135 -1.45 -29.37 8.03
N LEU A 136 -0.21 -29.17 7.57
CA LEU A 136 0.07 -28.92 6.16
C LEU A 136 -0.02 -30.17 5.27
N ALA A 137 0.00 -31.37 5.85
CA ALA A 137 -0.28 -32.61 5.10
C ALA A 137 -1.76 -32.74 4.70
N LEU A 138 -2.66 -31.96 5.30
CA LEU A 138 -4.06 -31.95 4.90
C LEU A 138 -4.19 -31.40 3.46
N PRO A 139 -4.87 -32.11 2.54
CA PRO A 139 -5.07 -31.66 1.17
C PRO A 139 -5.75 -30.28 1.07
N GLU A 140 -6.55 -29.92 2.07
CA GLU A 140 -7.29 -28.67 2.14
C GLU A 140 -6.43 -27.47 2.57
N ILE A 141 -5.22 -27.68 3.08
CA ILE A 141 -4.35 -26.62 3.62
C ILE A 141 -3.05 -26.50 2.82
N GLY A 142 -2.16 -27.51 2.88
CA GLY A 142 -0.85 -27.46 2.20
C GLY A 142 -0.66 -28.52 1.10
N GLY A 143 -1.32 -29.67 1.23
CA GLY A 143 -1.30 -30.74 0.23
C GLY A 143 0.12 -31.21 -0.17
N GLN A 144 0.29 -31.57 -1.45
CA GLN A 144 1.52 -32.17 -1.97
C GLN A 144 2.62 -31.17 -2.35
N ALA A 145 2.35 -29.86 -2.33
CA ALA A 145 3.33 -28.84 -2.71
C ALA A 145 4.35 -28.54 -1.60
N CYS A 146 4.06 -28.95 -0.37
CA CYS A 146 4.89 -28.68 0.80
C CYS A 146 5.85 -29.83 1.12
N GLU A 147 7.12 -29.51 1.30
CA GLU A 147 8.21 -30.44 1.58
C GLU A 147 8.38 -30.63 3.10
N SER A 148 8.62 -31.87 3.53
CA SER A 148 8.86 -32.19 4.94
C SER A 148 10.17 -31.57 5.44
N LEU A 149 10.13 -31.06 6.66
CA LEU A 149 11.25 -30.45 7.36
C LEU A 149 11.24 -30.88 8.83
N ASP A 150 12.37 -31.29 9.38
CA ASP A 150 12.51 -31.52 10.81
C ASP A 150 13.04 -30.24 11.46
N VAL A 151 12.24 -29.59 12.31
CA VAL A 151 12.62 -28.39 13.04
C VAL A 151 12.67 -28.74 14.52
N CYS A 152 13.88 -29.01 15.00
CA CYS A 152 14.15 -29.30 16.41
C CYS A 152 13.34 -30.49 16.94
N GLU A 153 13.39 -31.61 16.20
CA GLU A 153 12.66 -32.85 16.49
C GLU A 153 11.13 -32.73 16.35
N VAL A 154 10.64 -31.59 15.88
CA VAL A 154 9.23 -31.41 15.51
C VAL A 154 9.10 -31.52 13.99
N ALA A 155 8.22 -32.42 13.55
CA ALA A 155 7.92 -32.60 12.13
C ALA A 155 7.12 -31.40 11.61
N LYS A 156 7.71 -30.66 10.67
CA LYS A 156 7.13 -29.49 9.99
C LYS A 156 7.08 -29.71 8.48
N ARG A 157 6.43 -28.80 7.77
CA ARG A 157 6.50 -28.67 6.31
C ARG A 157 6.74 -27.22 5.90
N ALA A 158 7.35 -27.05 4.73
CA ALA A 158 7.53 -25.76 4.08
C ALA A 158 7.14 -25.84 2.60
N CYS A 159 6.33 -24.89 2.13
CA CYS A 159 5.78 -24.86 0.77
C CYS A 159 6.62 -23.94 -0.12
N VAL A 160 7.93 -24.21 -0.23
CA VAL A 160 8.91 -23.28 -0.83
C VAL A 160 8.69 -23.03 -2.33
N ALA A 161 8.17 -24.01 -3.07
CA ALA A 161 7.85 -23.84 -4.49
C ALA A 161 6.66 -22.89 -4.70
N GLN A 162 5.71 -22.91 -3.76
CA GLN A 162 4.57 -22.00 -3.75
C GLN A 162 4.99 -20.59 -3.29
N ASP A 163 5.89 -20.52 -2.32
CA ASP A 163 6.40 -19.25 -1.78
C ASP A 163 7.31 -18.51 -2.80
N VAL A 164 8.32 -19.19 -3.35
CA VAL A 164 9.41 -18.57 -4.12
C VAL A 164 9.22 -18.75 -5.63
N GLY A 165 8.44 -19.75 -6.06
CA GLY A 165 8.15 -20.02 -7.46
C GLY A 165 8.53 -21.43 -7.90
N ALA A 166 7.90 -21.85 -9.01
CA ALA A 166 8.00 -23.20 -9.53
C ALA A 166 9.46 -23.61 -9.84
N GLY A 167 9.86 -24.76 -9.30
CA GLY A 167 11.21 -25.33 -9.47
C GLY A 167 12.15 -25.10 -8.29
N THR A 168 11.78 -24.24 -7.33
CA THR A 168 12.49 -24.12 -6.05
C THR A 168 12.18 -25.33 -5.16
N THR A 169 13.21 -25.88 -4.51
CA THR A 169 13.06 -27.00 -3.57
C THR A 169 13.81 -26.72 -2.27
N LEU A 170 13.33 -27.29 -1.16
CA LEU A 170 13.92 -27.11 0.16
C LEU A 170 15.35 -27.67 0.19
N VAL A 171 15.58 -28.80 -0.49
CA VAL A 171 16.92 -29.37 -0.69
C VAL A 171 17.83 -28.41 -1.46
N GLY A 172 17.30 -27.75 -2.49
CA GLY A 172 18.04 -26.75 -3.26
C GLY A 172 18.44 -25.54 -2.43
N ILE A 173 17.50 -24.96 -1.68
CA ILE A 173 17.75 -23.84 -0.77
C ILE A 173 18.80 -24.24 0.27
N ARG A 174 18.62 -25.39 0.92
CA ARG A 174 19.55 -25.91 1.92
C ARG A 174 20.96 -26.05 1.35
N ALA A 175 21.10 -26.69 0.19
CA ALA A 175 22.39 -26.88 -0.45
C ALA A 175 23.09 -25.57 -0.83
N ALA A 176 22.32 -24.51 -1.13
CA ALA A 176 22.85 -23.20 -1.46
C ALA A 176 23.38 -22.43 -0.25
N ILE A 177 22.74 -22.56 0.92
CA ILE A 177 23.04 -21.72 2.10
C ILE A 177 23.80 -22.44 3.22
N GLU A 178 23.68 -23.76 3.35
CA GLU A 178 24.15 -24.50 4.54
C GLU A 178 25.67 -24.47 4.74
N ALA A 179 26.44 -24.10 3.70
CA ALA A 179 27.87 -23.85 3.82
C ALA A 179 28.21 -22.52 4.53
N TYR A 180 27.27 -21.58 4.58
CA TYR A 180 27.40 -20.27 5.20
C TYR A 180 26.63 -20.19 6.51
N TYR A 181 25.40 -20.72 6.51
CA TYR A 181 24.50 -20.62 7.65
C TYR A 181 23.43 -21.72 7.59
N GLY A 182 23.09 -22.29 8.75
CA GLY A 182 22.01 -23.28 8.84
C GLY A 182 20.66 -22.66 8.49
N LEU A 183 19.71 -23.46 7.97
CA LEU A 183 18.35 -22.98 7.72
C LEU A 183 17.68 -22.42 8.98
N PHE A 184 17.99 -23.04 10.12
CA PHE A 184 17.55 -22.65 11.46
C PHE A 184 18.46 -23.32 12.50
N PHE A 185 18.32 -22.88 13.75
CA PHE A 185 19.08 -23.36 14.89
C PHE A 185 18.09 -23.73 15.99
N CYS A 186 18.39 -24.82 16.70
CA CYS A 186 17.57 -25.27 17.81
C CYS A 186 18.14 -24.74 19.11
N GLY A 187 17.43 -23.80 19.73
CA GLY A 187 17.93 -22.99 20.83
C GLY A 187 18.85 -21.86 20.35
N VAL A 188 19.78 -21.46 21.20
CA VAL A 188 20.73 -20.37 20.92
C VAL A 188 21.72 -20.81 19.83
N PRO A 189 21.80 -20.12 18.67
CA PRO A 189 22.83 -20.36 17.66
C PRO A 189 24.25 -20.22 18.24
N ASP A 190 25.19 -20.99 17.69
CA ASP A 190 26.62 -20.78 17.96
C ASP A 190 27.03 -19.36 17.49
N ASP A 191 27.85 -18.67 18.29
CA ASP A 191 28.32 -17.31 18.04
C ASP A 191 27.20 -16.27 17.83
N GLU A 192 26.00 -16.52 18.38
CA GLU A 192 24.94 -15.52 18.35
C GLU A 192 25.38 -14.21 19.03
N PRO A 193 25.17 -13.05 18.40
CA PRO A 193 25.56 -11.78 18.98
C PRO A 193 24.86 -11.54 20.34
N SER A 194 25.61 -11.01 21.31
CA SER A 194 25.16 -10.84 22.70
C SER A 194 23.98 -9.87 22.83
N CYS A 195 23.06 -10.19 23.74
CA CYS A 195 22.00 -9.30 24.23
C CYS A 195 22.35 -8.63 25.55
N VAL A 196 23.54 -8.89 26.08
CA VAL A 196 24.00 -8.31 27.35
C VAL A 196 24.84 -7.06 27.05
N PRO A 197 24.41 -5.86 27.49
CA PRO A 197 25.21 -4.64 27.38
C PRO A 197 26.58 -4.82 28.02
N SER A 198 27.63 -4.27 27.39
CA SER A 198 28.99 -4.36 27.91
C SER A 198 29.94 -3.40 27.21
N ARG A 199 30.79 -2.72 27.98
CA ARG A 199 31.91 -1.91 27.47
C ARG A 199 33.14 -2.01 28.38
N SER A 200 34.25 -1.44 27.93
CA SER A 200 35.45 -1.30 28.76
C SER A 200 35.23 -0.45 30.02
N GLU A 201 34.30 0.49 29.95
CA GLU A 201 33.93 1.42 31.01
C GLU A 201 33.08 0.74 32.10
N TYR A 202 32.26 -0.24 31.72
CA TYR A 202 31.42 -1.06 32.60
C TYR A 202 31.57 -2.54 32.25
N PRO A 203 32.71 -3.17 32.60
CA PRO A 203 33.03 -4.52 32.14
C PRO A 203 32.37 -5.63 32.98
N ASP A 204 31.92 -5.30 34.19
CA ASP A 204 31.51 -6.28 35.20
C ASP A 204 30.02 -6.64 35.12
N GLY A 205 29.23 -5.89 34.34
CA GLY A 205 27.78 -6.06 34.24
C GLY A 205 27.09 -5.93 35.60
N ILE A 206 25.96 -6.61 35.79
CA ILE A 206 25.21 -6.58 37.06
C ILE A 206 26.06 -7.15 38.21
N THR A 207 26.19 -6.37 39.28
CA THR A 207 26.89 -6.76 40.51
C THR A 207 25.97 -6.62 41.74
N ALA A 208 26.55 -6.80 42.94
CA ALA A 208 25.79 -6.61 44.19
C ALA A 208 25.64 -5.14 44.62
N THR A 209 26.32 -4.21 43.93
CA THR A 209 26.28 -2.77 44.23
C THR A 209 25.95 -1.91 43.00
N ASP A 210 25.70 -2.56 41.86
CA ASP A 210 25.34 -1.98 40.57
C ASP A 210 24.25 -2.92 40.00
N GLY A 211 23.00 -2.59 40.29
CA GLY A 211 21.84 -3.46 40.16
C GLY A 211 21.36 -3.66 38.72
N ASP A 212 21.59 -2.67 37.85
CA ASP A 212 21.29 -2.71 36.43
C ASP A 212 22.53 -2.98 35.56
N GLY A 213 23.73 -2.85 36.13
CA GLY A 213 25.00 -3.20 35.49
C GLY A 213 25.53 -2.13 34.54
N ASP A 214 25.11 -0.86 34.70
CA ASP A 214 25.52 0.26 33.85
C ASP A 214 26.92 0.83 34.15
N GLY A 215 27.54 0.33 35.22
CA GLY A 215 28.87 0.74 35.69
C GLY A 215 28.86 1.80 36.79
N ILE A 216 27.70 2.18 37.30
CA ILE A 216 27.54 3.17 38.36
C ILE A 216 26.98 2.47 39.60
N ASP A 217 27.59 2.70 40.76
CA ASP A 217 27.09 2.10 42.00
C ASP A 217 25.68 2.67 42.31
N ASP A 218 24.75 1.82 42.75
CA ASP A 218 23.35 2.12 43.13
C ASP A 218 23.21 3.36 44.04
N ALA A 219 24.25 3.67 44.82
CA ALA A 219 24.26 4.78 45.75
C ALA A 219 24.41 6.16 45.07
N THR A 220 24.86 6.19 43.82
CA THR A 220 25.12 7.39 43.02
C THR A 220 24.42 7.38 41.66
N ASP A 221 23.78 6.27 41.34
CA ASP A 221 23.02 6.06 40.12
C ASP A 221 21.65 6.76 40.19
N ASN A 222 21.31 7.53 39.15
CA ASN A 222 20.02 8.20 39.03
C ASN A 222 18.91 7.32 38.41
N CYS A 223 19.22 6.09 37.99
CA CYS A 223 18.29 5.07 37.51
C CYS A 223 18.67 3.65 37.97
N VAL A 224 18.69 3.41 39.29
CA VAL A 224 19.09 2.15 39.97
C VAL A 224 18.56 0.82 39.37
N THR A 225 17.46 0.82 38.62
CA THR A 225 16.86 -0.38 38.01
C THR A 225 16.80 -0.34 36.48
N VAL A 226 17.28 0.72 35.83
CA VAL A 226 17.15 0.94 34.39
C VAL A 226 18.49 1.37 33.80
N PHE A 227 19.11 0.45 33.08
CA PHE A 227 20.45 0.59 32.49
C PHE A 227 20.62 1.88 31.70
N ASN A 228 21.45 2.79 32.22
CA ASN A 228 21.64 4.12 31.64
C ASN A 228 23.08 4.65 31.75
N PRO A 229 24.07 3.91 31.22
CA PRO A 229 25.48 4.21 31.43
C PRO A 229 25.87 5.58 30.86
N VAL A 230 26.87 6.24 31.48
CA VAL A 230 27.42 7.49 30.95
C VAL A 230 27.95 7.28 29.52
N ARG A 231 27.42 8.06 28.57
CA ARG A 231 27.86 7.97 27.18
C ARG A 231 29.18 8.71 27.00
N TRP A 232 29.98 8.28 26.03
CA TRP A 232 31.33 8.83 25.73
C TRP A 232 31.42 10.35 25.45
N LEU A 233 30.29 11.03 25.25
CA LEU A 233 30.20 12.48 25.04
C LEU A 233 29.58 13.22 26.24
N GLU A 234 29.27 12.51 27.32
CA GLU A 234 28.59 12.99 28.51
C GLU A 234 29.52 12.83 29.72
N ASP A 235 29.35 13.72 30.70
CA ASP A 235 30.15 13.71 31.94
C ASP A 235 29.41 13.00 33.10
N ALA A 236 28.13 12.71 32.95
CA ALA A 236 27.24 12.05 33.93
C ALA A 236 26.03 11.41 33.21
N GLN A 237 25.24 10.61 33.95
CA GLN A 237 23.94 10.14 33.47
C GLN A 237 23.02 11.33 33.16
N GLY A 238 22.18 11.19 32.14
CA GLY A 238 21.21 12.22 31.74
C GLY A 238 20.17 12.45 32.84
N ASP A 239 19.85 13.72 33.09
CA ASP A 239 18.87 14.25 34.03
C ASP A 239 18.59 15.70 33.59
N ALA A 240 17.71 15.85 32.59
CA ALA A 240 17.57 17.08 31.83
C ALA A 240 16.80 18.18 32.59
N ASP A 241 15.94 17.82 33.54
CA ASP A 241 15.20 18.76 34.38
C ASP A 241 15.77 18.93 35.81
N ALA A 242 16.77 18.13 36.17
CA ALA A 242 17.54 18.20 37.41
C ALA A 242 16.72 17.90 38.67
N ASP A 243 15.76 16.98 38.59
CA ASP A 243 14.98 16.49 39.72
C ASP A 243 15.68 15.35 40.50
N GLY A 244 16.73 14.78 39.91
CA GLY A 244 17.55 13.70 40.46
C GLY A 244 17.16 12.29 40.01
N VAL A 245 16.17 12.15 39.13
CA VAL A 245 15.79 10.93 38.41
C VAL A 245 16.39 11.00 37.01
N GLY A 246 16.96 9.91 36.51
CA GLY A 246 17.59 9.92 35.19
C GLY A 246 16.60 9.86 34.03
N ASP A 247 16.92 10.51 32.91
CA ASP A 247 16.02 10.69 31.75
C ASP A 247 15.35 9.39 31.24
N VAL A 248 15.98 8.22 31.42
CA VAL A 248 15.46 6.94 30.92
C VAL A 248 14.57 6.18 31.89
N CYS A 249 14.62 6.50 33.18
CA CYS A 249 13.72 5.96 34.21
C CYS A 249 12.70 7.00 34.68
N ASP A 250 12.91 8.26 34.34
CA ASP A 250 11.99 9.36 34.59
C ASP A 250 10.71 9.24 33.74
N SER A 251 9.57 9.46 34.38
CA SER A 251 8.28 9.55 33.72
C SER A 251 8.19 10.84 32.90
N CYS A 252 8.72 11.94 33.41
CA CYS A 252 8.65 13.27 32.83
C CYS A 252 10.04 13.88 32.64
N PRO A 253 10.91 13.38 31.71
CA PRO A 253 12.31 13.79 31.54
C PRO A 253 12.60 15.28 31.29
N LEU A 254 11.57 16.12 31.20
CA LEU A 254 11.66 17.55 30.90
C LEU A 254 10.87 18.41 31.92
N ASP A 255 10.32 17.82 32.98
CA ASP A 255 9.45 18.45 33.97
C ASP A 255 9.65 17.86 35.37
N GLY A 256 10.59 18.43 36.14
CA GLY A 256 11.00 17.91 37.45
C GLY A 256 9.98 18.04 38.58
N ASP A 257 8.75 18.45 38.28
CA ASP A 257 7.59 18.35 39.18
C ASP A 257 6.71 17.10 38.86
N ASP A 258 7.10 16.26 37.88
CA ASP A 258 6.37 15.09 37.39
C ASP A 258 4.92 15.41 36.95
N GLY A 259 4.70 16.62 36.44
CA GLY A 259 3.38 17.15 36.10
C GLY A 259 2.96 16.91 34.65
N CYS A 260 3.78 16.22 33.86
CA CYS A 260 3.59 16.08 32.43
C CYS A 260 2.42 15.14 32.05
N VAL A 261 1.83 15.39 30.88
CA VAL A 261 0.89 14.45 30.26
C VAL A 261 1.70 13.59 29.30
N LEU A 262 1.78 12.29 29.58
CA LEU A 262 2.51 11.35 28.74
C LEU A 262 1.73 11.12 27.44
N PRO A 263 2.35 11.35 26.27
CA PRO A 263 1.77 10.88 25.02
C PRO A 263 1.72 9.35 25.02
N ASP A 264 0.61 8.78 24.54
CA ASP A 264 0.49 7.34 24.37
C ASP A 264 0.98 6.97 22.95
N PRO A 265 2.10 6.24 22.77
CA PRO A 265 2.56 5.82 21.45
C PRO A 265 1.59 4.85 20.75
N ASN A 266 0.57 4.35 21.45
CA ASN A 266 -0.50 3.51 20.93
C ASN A 266 -1.81 4.28 20.67
N ASP A 267 -1.86 5.60 20.82
CA ASP A 267 -3.02 6.45 20.49
C ASP A 267 -2.50 7.77 19.89
N PHE A 268 -2.43 7.85 18.57
CA PHE A 268 -1.74 8.94 17.87
C PHE A 268 -2.50 10.27 17.88
N ASP A 269 -3.82 10.22 17.94
CA ASP A 269 -4.67 11.41 17.93
C ASP A 269 -5.25 11.75 19.32
N ASN A 270 -5.06 10.88 20.31
CA ASN A 270 -5.48 11.04 21.71
C ASN A 270 -7.00 11.00 21.89
N ASP A 271 -7.68 10.17 21.12
CA ASP A 271 -9.12 9.99 21.16
C ASP A 271 -9.59 8.91 22.16
N VAL A 272 -8.62 8.27 22.84
CA VAL A 272 -8.72 7.16 23.81
C VAL A 272 -8.90 5.75 23.23
N ILE A 273 -8.87 5.60 21.91
CA ILE A 273 -8.90 4.33 21.21
C ILE A 273 -7.48 3.99 20.72
N GLY A 274 -7.05 2.74 20.94
CA GLY A 274 -5.72 2.35 20.51
C GLY A 274 -5.63 2.28 18.98
N ASN A 275 -4.53 2.73 18.37
CA ASN A 275 -4.26 2.74 16.93
C ASN A 275 -4.60 1.43 16.20
N GLY A 276 -4.46 0.28 16.88
CA GLY A 276 -4.77 -1.04 16.34
C GLY A 276 -6.26 -1.39 16.32
N GLU A 277 -7.08 -0.70 17.11
CA GLU A 277 -8.54 -0.85 17.21
C GLU A 277 -9.28 0.32 16.56
N ASP A 278 -8.61 1.47 16.45
CA ASP A 278 -9.11 2.70 15.87
C ASP A 278 -9.35 2.59 14.36
N ASN A 279 -10.52 3.06 13.91
CA ASN A 279 -10.89 3.17 12.50
C ASN A 279 -10.45 4.49 11.85
N CYS A 280 -9.95 5.47 12.62
CA CYS A 280 -9.26 6.66 12.15
C CYS A 280 -8.00 6.98 12.97
N PRO A 281 -6.90 6.18 12.88
CA PRO A 281 -5.70 6.30 13.73
C PRO A 281 -4.93 7.63 13.72
N TYR A 282 -5.40 8.64 12.99
CA TYR A 282 -4.77 9.95 12.84
C TYR A 282 -5.77 11.10 12.95
N LEU A 283 -7.03 10.83 13.28
CA LEU A 283 -8.11 11.81 13.36
C LEU A 283 -9.09 11.45 14.47
N GLU A 284 -9.06 12.26 15.54
CA GLU A 284 -9.86 12.03 16.75
C GLU A 284 -11.34 11.73 16.43
N ASN A 285 -11.79 10.51 16.73
CA ASN A 285 -13.17 10.10 16.60
C ASN A 285 -13.60 9.12 17.71
N PRO A 286 -13.76 9.61 18.96
CA PRO A 286 -14.05 8.75 20.12
C PRO A 286 -15.36 7.95 20.03
N ASP A 287 -16.25 8.29 19.09
CA ASP A 287 -17.49 7.56 18.83
C ASP A 287 -17.33 6.41 17.81
N GLN A 288 -16.19 6.34 17.12
CA GLN A 288 -15.81 5.30 16.16
C GLN A 288 -16.92 5.08 15.12
N ALA A 289 -17.53 6.18 14.65
CA ALA A 289 -18.55 6.14 13.63
C ALA A 289 -17.99 5.54 12.33
N ASP A 290 -18.71 4.57 11.78
CA ASP A 290 -18.37 3.80 10.58
C ASP A 290 -19.71 3.38 9.95
N ALA A 291 -20.20 4.21 9.03
CA ALA A 291 -21.56 4.12 8.51
C ALA A 291 -21.76 2.94 7.55
N ASP A 292 -20.72 2.54 6.82
CA ASP A 292 -20.77 1.45 5.86
C ASP A 292 -20.18 0.12 6.38
N GLY A 293 -19.52 0.16 7.54
CA GLY A 293 -19.09 -1.00 8.32
C GLY A 293 -17.82 -1.66 7.78
N ASP A 294 -16.94 -0.88 7.17
CA ASP A 294 -15.77 -1.37 6.45
C ASP A 294 -14.47 -1.33 7.27
N GLY A 295 -14.51 -0.63 8.42
CA GLY A 295 -13.40 -0.47 9.34
C GLY A 295 -12.56 0.80 9.15
N HIS A 296 -12.92 1.68 8.22
CA HIS A 296 -12.49 3.08 8.16
C HIS A 296 -13.59 3.95 8.79
N GLY A 297 -13.21 4.99 9.54
CA GLY A 297 -14.20 5.83 10.20
C GLY A 297 -14.75 6.94 9.30
N ASP A 298 -15.99 7.35 9.53
CA ASP A 298 -16.70 8.40 8.76
C ASP A 298 -15.89 9.70 8.58
N GLY A 299 -14.98 10.00 9.51
CA GLY A 299 -14.15 11.21 9.47
C GLY A 299 -12.92 11.12 8.57
N CYS A 300 -12.41 9.91 8.33
CA CYS A 300 -11.18 9.65 7.58
C CYS A 300 -11.40 8.77 6.35
N ASP A 301 -12.61 8.25 6.14
CA ASP A 301 -13.00 7.55 4.93
C ASP A 301 -13.44 8.55 3.85
N SER A 302 -12.82 8.46 2.68
CA SER A 302 -13.22 9.21 1.48
C SER A 302 -14.26 8.47 0.65
N CYS A 303 -14.55 7.23 0.99
CA CYS A 303 -15.59 6.42 0.39
C CYS A 303 -16.89 6.50 1.18
N THR A 304 -18.01 6.45 0.47
CA THR A 304 -19.33 6.24 1.08
C THR A 304 -19.79 4.79 0.98
N LEU A 305 -18.98 3.93 0.37
CA LEU A 305 -19.24 2.52 0.11
C LEU A 305 -18.08 1.67 0.62
N ALA A 306 -18.43 0.62 1.36
CA ALA A 306 -17.44 -0.21 2.04
C ALA A 306 -16.29 -0.68 1.14
N ASN A 307 -15.07 -0.30 1.52
CA ASN A 307 -13.78 -0.65 0.94
C ASN A 307 -12.76 -1.07 2.04
N PRO A 308 -13.00 -2.20 2.73
CA PRO A 308 -12.19 -2.61 3.88
C PRO A 308 -10.69 -2.71 3.57
N GLY A 309 -9.86 -2.28 4.54
CA GLY A 309 -8.41 -2.39 4.48
C GLY A 309 -7.80 -1.48 3.40
N ALA A 310 -6.96 -2.04 2.53
CA ALA A 310 -6.31 -1.30 1.44
C ALA A 310 -7.10 -1.39 0.11
N SER A 311 -8.38 -1.78 0.16
CA SER A 311 -9.23 -1.87 -1.03
C SER A 311 -9.54 -0.47 -1.56
N ALA A 312 -9.60 -0.33 -2.88
CA ALA A 312 -10.03 0.90 -3.52
C ALA A 312 -11.56 1.06 -3.47
N CYS A 313 -12.03 2.30 -3.56
CA CYS A 313 -13.44 2.65 -3.53
C CYS A 313 -14.25 2.03 -4.68
N PRO A 314 -15.27 1.21 -4.43
CA PRO A 314 -16.08 0.57 -5.47
C PRO A 314 -17.15 1.52 -6.04
N LEU A 315 -16.74 2.70 -6.51
CA LEU A 315 -17.63 3.70 -7.10
C LEU A 315 -17.98 3.35 -8.55
N SER A 316 -19.06 3.93 -9.06
CA SER A 316 -19.36 3.90 -10.49
C SER A 316 -18.58 4.99 -11.23
N ILE A 317 -18.36 4.83 -12.55
CA ILE A 317 -17.75 5.89 -13.35
C ILE A 317 -18.56 7.18 -13.23
N ALA A 318 -19.90 7.08 -13.25
CA ALA A 318 -20.79 8.24 -13.10
C ALA A 318 -20.58 9.00 -11.77
N ALA A 319 -20.45 8.30 -10.65
CA ALA A 319 -20.16 8.93 -9.36
C ALA A 319 -18.82 9.67 -9.39
N VAL A 320 -17.79 9.05 -9.97
CA VAL A 320 -16.47 9.67 -10.10
C VAL A 320 -16.48 10.87 -11.06
N ARG A 321 -17.25 10.81 -12.14
CA ARG A 321 -17.25 11.79 -13.23
C ARG A 321 -18.25 12.94 -13.06
N ASP A 322 -19.35 12.77 -12.34
CA ASP A 322 -20.38 13.79 -12.14
C ASP A 322 -20.12 14.57 -10.83
N PRO A 323 -19.69 15.85 -10.89
CA PRO A 323 -19.43 16.65 -9.69
C PRO A 323 -20.69 16.96 -8.85
N ALA A 324 -21.88 16.65 -9.38
CA ALA A 324 -23.14 16.78 -8.65
C ALA A 324 -23.56 15.49 -7.93
N ASP A 325 -22.85 14.38 -8.15
CA ASP A 325 -23.11 13.12 -7.47
C ASP A 325 -22.73 13.22 -5.97
N PRO A 326 -23.57 12.73 -5.04
CA PRO A 326 -23.24 12.74 -3.62
C PRO A 326 -22.01 11.91 -3.25
N ASP A 327 -21.65 10.92 -4.07
CA ASP A 327 -20.52 10.01 -3.87
C ASP A 327 -19.28 10.44 -4.71
N HIS A 328 -19.28 11.66 -5.25
CA HIS A 328 -18.14 12.20 -6.00
C HIS A 328 -16.90 12.33 -5.09
N PRO A 329 -15.81 11.61 -5.38
CA PRO A 329 -14.65 11.58 -4.51
C PRO A 329 -13.74 12.78 -4.72
N ASP A 330 -12.91 13.10 -3.73
CA ASP A 330 -11.82 14.05 -3.89
C ASP A 330 -10.76 13.51 -4.86
N GLU A 331 -10.06 14.42 -5.56
CA GLU A 331 -8.90 14.08 -6.40
C GLU A 331 -7.84 13.33 -5.59
N GLY A 332 -7.25 12.27 -6.15
CA GLY A 332 -6.30 11.39 -5.46
C GLY A 332 -6.94 10.19 -4.78
N THR A 333 -8.26 10.05 -4.81
CA THR A 333 -8.96 8.89 -4.25
C THR A 333 -8.71 7.64 -5.08
N PRO A 334 -8.27 6.52 -4.48
CA PRO A 334 -8.18 5.23 -5.16
C PRO A 334 -9.59 4.67 -5.42
N VAL A 335 -9.93 4.38 -6.67
CA VAL A 335 -11.22 3.82 -7.08
C VAL A 335 -11.06 2.51 -7.84
N VAL A 336 -12.11 1.70 -7.87
CA VAL A 336 -12.22 0.48 -8.67
C VAL A 336 -13.54 0.45 -9.42
N PHE A 337 -13.45 0.28 -10.73
CA PHE A 337 -14.58 0.07 -11.61
C PHE A 337 -14.65 -1.40 -11.99
N THR A 338 -15.82 -2.01 -11.82
CA THR A 338 -16.09 -3.40 -12.21
C THR A 338 -17.08 -3.41 -13.38
N ASP A 339 -17.02 -4.46 -14.21
CA ASP A 339 -17.95 -4.66 -15.32
C ASP A 339 -17.98 -3.51 -16.37
N VAL A 340 -16.84 -2.87 -16.63
CA VAL A 340 -16.72 -1.81 -17.65
C VAL A 340 -16.08 -2.33 -18.94
N TYR A 341 -16.37 -1.71 -20.08
CA TYR A 341 -15.96 -2.19 -21.39
C TYR A 341 -14.95 -1.26 -22.05
N VAL A 342 -13.89 -1.83 -22.62
CA VAL A 342 -12.90 -1.06 -23.39
C VAL A 342 -13.53 -0.57 -24.70
N THR A 343 -13.64 0.74 -24.87
CA THR A 343 -14.31 1.36 -26.04
C THR A 343 -13.33 1.83 -27.11
N ALA A 344 -12.11 2.21 -26.71
CA ALA A 344 -11.00 2.56 -27.60
C ALA A 344 -9.65 2.43 -26.89
N ILE A 345 -8.56 2.40 -27.66
CA ILE A 345 -7.18 2.30 -27.16
C ILE A 345 -6.37 3.47 -27.72
N ARG A 346 -5.60 4.14 -26.85
CA ARG A 346 -4.73 5.26 -27.20
C ARG A 346 -3.27 4.81 -27.12
N GLN A 347 -2.60 4.67 -28.27
CA GLN A 347 -1.23 4.12 -28.37
C GLN A 347 -0.13 5.16 -28.71
N GLY A 348 -0.39 6.46 -28.51
CA GLY A 348 0.56 7.52 -28.88
C GLY A 348 1.66 7.80 -27.87
N GLU A 349 2.76 8.43 -28.33
CA GLU A 349 4.00 8.61 -27.56
C GLU A 349 3.85 9.41 -26.25
N ASP A 350 2.83 10.27 -26.12
CA ASP A 350 2.72 11.23 -25.01
C ASP A 350 1.62 10.90 -23.97
N SER A 351 0.69 9.98 -24.26
CA SER A 351 -0.38 9.60 -23.32
C SER A 351 -0.97 8.25 -23.71
N LEU A 352 -0.35 7.19 -23.21
CA LEU A 352 -0.74 5.80 -23.45
C LEU A 352 -1.83 5.38 -22.48
N GLY A 353 -2.86 4.72 -23.01
CA GLY A 353 -4.01 4.30 -22.22
C GLY A 353 -5.13 3.69 -23.03
N PHE A 354 -6.28 3.55 -22.40
CA PHE A 354 -7.51 3.09 -23.04
C PHE A 354 -8.73 3.75 -22.42
N TYR A 355 -9.81 3.81 -23.18
CA TYR A 355 -11.08 4.35 -22.71
C TYR A 355 -11.98 3.20 -22.27
N VAL A 356 -12.63 3.36 -21.13
CA VAL A 356 -13.65 2.42 -20.64
C VAL A 356 -14.99 3.12 -20.48
N GLN A 357 -16.06 2.36 -20.65
CA GLN A 357 -17.42 2.83 -20.45
C GLN A 357 -18.30 1.71 -19.88
N ASP A 358 -19.26 2.05 -19.04
CA ASP A 358 -20.32 1.10 -18.67
C ASP A 358 -21.39 0.94 -19.78
N ASP A 359 -22.30 -0.02 -19.59
CA ASP A 359 -23.35 -0.36 -20.56
C ASP A 359 -24.69 0.35 -20.33
N THR A 360 -24.75 1.29 -19.37
CA THR A 360 -25.99 2.03 -19.05
C THR A 360 -26.29 3.12 -20.08
N LEU A 361 -25.27 3.61 -20.78
CA LEU A 361 -25.34 4.70 -21.77
C LEU A 361 -25.87 6.01 -21.19
N MET A 362 -25.80 6.17 -19.87
CA MET A 362 -26.15 7.42 -19.19
C MET A 362 -24.97 8.40 -19.28
N PRO A 363 -25.20 9.71 -19.15
CA PRO A 363 -24.10 10.66 -19.08
C PRO A 363 -23.11 10.32 -17.95
N TYR A 364 -21.85 10.71 -18.12
CA TYR A 364 -20.74 10.52 -17.17
C TYR A 364 -20.27 9.06 -17.00
N THR A 365 -20.60 8.16 -17.93
CA THR A 365 -20.31 6.73 -17.77
C THR A 365 -19.07 6.25 -18.52
N GLY A 366 -18.25 7.18 -19.03
CA GLY A 366 -16.96 6.91 -19.67
C GLY A 366 -15.80 7.59 -18.93
N ILE A 367 -14.63 6.97 -18.97
CA ILE A 367 -13.40 7.54 -18.39
C ILE A 367 -12.17 7.04 -19.12
N PHE A 368 -11.15 7.90 -19.20
CA PHE A 368 -9.84 7.53 -19.73
C PHE A 368 -9.00 6.88 -18.63
N VAL A 369 -8.34 5.77 -18.97
CA VAL A 369 -7.44 5.03 -18.09
C VAL A 369 -6.02 5.21 -18.63
N TYR A 370 -5.23 6.03 -17.94
CA TYR A 370 -3.84 6.29 -18.26
C TYR A 370 -2.95 5.15 -17.75
N THR A 371 -2.20 4.52 -18.64
CA THR A 371 -1.37 3.35 -18.32
C THR A 371 0.13 3.60 -18.39
N GLY A 372 0.57 4.72 -18.99
CA GLY A 372 1.98 5.06 -19.17
C GLY A 372 2.74 4.19 -20.19
N ASP A 373 2.28 2.97 -20.45
CA ASP A 373 2.75 2.02 -21.45
C ASP A 373 1.59 1.51 -22.31
N ALA A 374 1.87 0.86 -23.45
CA ALA A 374 0.82 0.30 -24.31
C ALA A 374 0.02 -0.79 -23.55
N PRO A 375 -1.31 -0.65 -23.40
CA PRO A 375 -2.11 -1.60 -22.63
C PRO A 375 -2.34 -2.91 -23.40
N ASP A 376 -2.37 -4.04 -22.69
CA ASP A 376 -2.66 -5.38 -23.24
C ASP A 376 -4.16 -5.68 -23.12
N VAL A 377 -4.96 -4.88 -23.82
CA VAL A 377 -6.43 -4.98 -23.90
C VAL A 377 -6.90 -4.85 -25.33
N GLU A 378 -8.11 -5.33 -25.63
CA GLU A 378 -8.78 -5.16 -26.92
C GLU A 378 -10.13 -4.45 -26.75
N VAL A 379 -10.54 -3.69 -27.77
CA VAL A 379 -11.88 -3.07 -27.79
C VAL A 379 -12.96 -4.15 -27.67
N GLY A 380 -13.88 -3.96 -26.74
CA GLY A 380 -14.93 -4.93 -26.40
C GLY A 380 -14.59 -5.83 -25.20
N ASN A 381 -13.34 -5.83 -24.71
CA ASN A 381 -13.01 -6.54 -23.47
C ASN A 381 -13.82 -5.96 -22.32
N ARG A 382 -14.33 -6.84 -21.43
CA ARG A 382 -14.86 -6.43 -20.15
C ARG A 382 -13.75 -6.52 -19.11
N VAL A 383 -13.55 -5.44 -18.38
CA VAL A 383 -12.42 -5.27 -17.47
C VAL A 383 -12.88 -4.77 -16.11
N THR A 384 -12.10 -5.13 -15.10
CA THR A 384 -12.10 -4.46 -13.80
C THR A 384 -10.84 -3.61 -13.73
N VAL A 385 -10.99 -2.31 -13.47
CA VAL A 385 -9.90 -1.34 -13.46
C VAL A 385 -9.81 -0.70 -12.09
N SER A 386 -8.61 -0.64 -11.52
CA SER A 386 -8.33 0.11 -10.29
C SER A 386 -7.22 1.12 -10.54
N GLY A 387 -7.43 2.34 -10.06
CA GLY A 387 -6.52 3.46 -10.25
C GLY A 387 -6.82 4.61 -9.32
N ILE A 388 -6.01 5.67 -9.43
CA ILE A 388 -6.21 6.91 -8.70
C ILE A 388 -6.99 7.86 -9.60
N TYR A 389 -8.08 8.43 -9.08
CA TYR A 389 -8.86 9.45 -9.79
C TYR A 389 -8.11 10.78 -9.83
N GLU A 390 -7.94 11.34 -11.04
CA GLU A 390 -7.21 12.59 -11.28
C GLU A 390 -7.93 13.49 -12.31
N GLU A 391 -7.78 14.80 -12.14
CA GLU A 391 -8.23 15.82 -13.09
C GLU A 391 -7.02 16.37 -13.87
N PHE A 392 -6.65 15.69 -14.94
CA PHE A 392 -5.41 15.98 -15.68
C PHE A 392 -5.64 17.01 -16.77
N PHE A 393 -5.27 18.27 -16.50
CA PHE A 393 -5.49 19.40 -17.42
C PHE A 393 -6.95 19.59 -17.86
N GLY A 394 -7.91 19.15 -17.04
CA GLY A 394 -9.35 19.22 -17.30
C GLY A 394 -9.93 18.00 -18.02
N LEU A 395 -9.16 16.93 -18.19
CA LEU A 395 -9.65 15.59 -18.52
C LEU A 395 -9.76 14.81 -17.22
N SER A 396 -10.94 14.27 -16.89
CA SER A 396 -11.02 13.33 -15.78
C SER A 396 -10.53 11.95 -16.21
N GLU A 397 -9.51 11.45 -15.53
CA GLU A 397 -8.85 10.19 -15.86
C GLU A 397 -8.55 9.34 -14.61
N LEU A 398 -8.21 8.07 -14.86
CA LEU A 398 -7.59 7.20 -13.88
C LEU A 398 -6.11 7.02 -14.18
N SER A 399 -5.26 7.35 -13.21
CA SER A 399 -3.87 6.89 -13.19
C SER A 399 -3.85 5.41 -12.79
N LEU A 400 -3.60 4.53 -13.74
CA LEU A 400 -3.78 3.08 -13.58
C LEU A 400 -2.86 2.51 -12.51
N SER A 401 -3.46 1.81 -11.55
CA SER A 401 -2.73 0.95 -10.61
C SER A 401 -2.72 -0.50 -11.07
N SER A 402 -3.88 -1.04 -11.49
CA SER A 402 -3.99 -2.40 -12.03
C SER A 402 -5.31 -2.60 -12.79
N TYR A 403 -5.36 -3.59 -13.68
CA TYR A 403 -6.61 -4.04 -14.28
C TYR A 403 -6.61 -5.56 -14.46
N VAL A 404 -7.81 -6.12 -14.57
CA VAL A 404 -8.08 -7.53 -14.88
C VAL A 404 -9.02 -7.59 -16.08
N VAL A 405 -8.68 -8.41 -17.07
CA VAL A 405 -9.60 -8.73 -18.18
C VAL A 405 -10.51 -9.86 -17.72
N ASP A 406 -11.74 -9.49 -17.35
CA ASP A 406 -12.77 -10.42 -16.87
C ASP A 406 -13.39 -11.22 -18.02
N ASP A 407 -13.51 -10.62 -19.20
CA ASP A 407 -13.97 -11.24 -20.44
C ASP A 407 -13.15 -10.72 -21.64
N ALA A 408 -12.54 -11.63 -22.39
CA ALA A 408 -11.76 -11.34 -23.60
C ALA A 408 -12.62 -11.17 -24.86
N GLY A 409 -13.92 -10.86 -24.71
CA GLY A 409 -14.81 -10.51 -25.81
C GLY A 409 -14.29 -9.31 -26.61
N THR A 410 -14.66 -9.25 -27.90
CA THR A 410 -14.18 -8.21 -28.84
C THR A 410 -15.34 -7.43 -29.47
N VAL A 411 -16.52 -7.48 -28.84
CA VAL A 411 -17.74 -6.85 -29.33
C VAL A 411 -18.39 -6.12 -28.18
N LEU A 412 -18.63 -4.82 -28.34
CA LEU A 412 -19.33 -4.02 -27.35
C LEU A 412 -20.79 -4.48 -27.23
N PRO A 413 -21.35 -4.54 -26.00
CA PRO A 413 -22.74 -4.94 -25.79
C PRO A 413 -23.74 -3.82 -26.13
N PHE A 414 -23.25 -2.64 -26.50
CA PHE A 414 -24.03 -1.45 -26.82
C PHE A 414 -23.57 -0.79 -28.12
N GLU A 415 -24.45 0.01 -28.70
CA GLU A 415 -24.16 0.88 -29.84
C GLU A 415 -23.68 2.26 -29.35
N PRO A 416 -22.93 3.02 -30.18
CA PRO A 416 -22.56 4.40 -29.86
C PRO A 416 -23.77 5.28 -29.53
N ILE A 417 -23.59 6.22 -28.60
CA ILE A 417 -24.65 7.14 -28.17
C ILE A 417 -24.92 8.16 -29.26
N ALA A 418 -26.15 8.20 -29.77
CA ALA A 418 -26.53 9.13 -30.82
C ALA A 418 -26.71 10.55 -30.26
N ILE A 419 -25.94 11.50 -30.78
CA ILE A 419 -26.02 12.93 -30.45
C ILE A 419 -26.74 13.67 -31.59
N ASP A 420 -27.87 14.27 -31.28
CA ASP A 420 -28.76 14.90 -32.26
C ASP A 420 -28.18 16.21 -32.82
N ASP A 421 -27.58 17.05 -31.96
CA ASP A 421 -26.88 18.28 -32.36
C ASP A 421 -25.37 18.11 -32.15
N PRO A 422 -24.59 17.92 -33.23
CA PRO A 422 -23.13 17.78 -33.15
C PRO A 422 -22.46 18.95 -32.42
N GLY A 423 -23.10 20.14 -32.39
CA GLY A 423 -22.56 21.29 -31.68
C GLY A 423 -22.54 21.14 -30.17
N GLU A 424 -23.30 20.21 -29.59
CA GLU A 424 -23.28 19.92 -28.15
C GLU A 424 -21.92 19.37 -27.71
N LEU A 425 -21.24 18.62 -28.57
CA LEU A 425 -19.90 18.07 -28.31
C LEU A 425 -18.79 19.12 -28.44
N GLY A 426 -19.04 20.28 -29.08
CA GLY A 426 -18.04 21.35 -29.18
C GLY A 426 -18.05 22.35 -28.03
N VAL A 427 -18.92 22.18 -27.03
CA VAL A 427 -19.15 23.17 -25.96
C VAL A 427 -19.06 22.50 -24.60
N ALA A 428 -18.17 23.01 -23.74
CA ALA A 428 -17.89 22.43 -22.42
C ALA A 428 -19.14 22.10 -21.59
N ALA A 429 -20.11 23.01 -21.53
CA ALA A 429 -21.32 22.82 -20.74
C ALA A 429 -22.22 21.65 -21.19
N THR A 430 -22.03 21.13 -22.40
CA THR A 430 -22.83 20.05 -23.00
C THR A 430 -22.01 18.84 -23.43
N ALA A 431 -20.70 19.00 -23.61
CA ALA A 431 -19.77 17.94 -23.98
C ALA A 431 -19.25 17.15 -22.77
N GLU A 432 -19.06 17.83 -21.63
CA GLU A 432 -18.55 17.23 -20.39
C GLU A 432 -19.29 15.94 -19.95
N PRO A 433 -20.64 15.84 -20.03
CA PRO A 433 -21.35 14.61 -19.69
C PRO A 433 -21.07 13.43 -20.63
N TYR A 434 -20.39 13.64 -21.75
CA TYR A 434 -20.03 12.61 -22.71
C TYR A 434 -18.52 12.40 -22.82
N GLU A 435 -17.70 13.13 -22.06
CA GLU A 435 -16.26 12.96 -22.11
C GLU A 435 -15.86 11.50 -21.81
N SER A 436 -14.90 11.01 -22.57
CA SER A 436 -14.43 9.61 -22.62
C SER A 436 -15.47 8.58 -23.06
N MET A 437 -16.63 8.99 -23.56
CA MET A 437 -17.70 8.09 -23.99
C MET A 437 -17.72 7.89 -25.52
N LEU A 438 -18.25 6.74 -25.94
CA LEU A 438 -18.43 6.40 -27.36
C LEU A 438 -19.73 7.00 -27.90
N VAL A 439 -19.59 8.01 -28.76
CA VAL A 439 -20.72 8.78 -29.32
C VAL A 439 -20.74 8.71 -30.85
N ALA A 440 -21.89 9.04 -31.42
CA ALA A 440 -22.11 9.14 -32.86
C ALA A 440 -22.90 10.40 -33.20
N VAL A 441 -22.37 11.18 -34.15
CA VAL A 441 -23.04 12.35 -34.72
C VAL A 441 -23.52 12.06 -36.13
N GLY A 442 -24.60 12.76 -36.51
CA GLY A 442 -25.14 12.73 -37.86
C GLY A 442 -24.27 13.48 -38.90
N ALA A 443 -24.89 13.90 -39.99
CA ALA A 443 -24.15 14.53 -41.09
C ALA A 443 -23.56 15.89 -40.70
N VAL A 444 -22.25 16.04 -40.91
CA VAL A 444 -21.47 17.26 -40.63
C VAL A 444 -20.61 17.63 -41.83
N SER A 445 -20.18 18.89 -41.92
CA SER A 445 -19.26 19.34 -42.98
C SER A 445 -18.11 20.16 -42.42
N ILE A 446 -16.92 20.02 -43.01
CA ILE A 446 -15.72 20.78 -42.62
C ILE A 446 -15.98 22.28 -42.80
N VAL A 447 -15.75 23.07 -41.75
CA VAL A 447 -15.84 24.54 -41.77
C VAL A 447 -14.48 25.20 -41.67
N ASP A 448 -13.52 24.54 -41.04
CA ASP A 448 -12.13 24.95 -40.92
C ASP A 448 -11.26 23.68 -40.96
N ASP A 449 -10.37 23.60 -41.94
CA ASP A 449 -9.46 22.47 -42.13
C ASP A 449 -8.18 22.59 -41.28
N ASN A 450 -7.94 23.71 -40.59
CA ASN A 450 -6.88 23.82 -39.60
C ASN A 450 -7.24 24.92 -38.57
N PRO A 451 -8.02 24.58 -37.54
CA PRO A 451 -8.55 25.56 -36.58
C PRO A 451 -7.48 26.22 -35.70
N ASP A 452 -6.29 25.62 -35.56
CA ASP A 452 -5.17 26.18 -34.79
C ASP A 452 -4.16 26.95 -35.68
N GLY A 453 -4.40 26.97 -36.99
CA GLY A 453 -3.75 27.80 -37.97
C GLY A 453 -2.29 27.45 -38.23
N GLY A 454 -1.38 28.01 -37.44
CA GLY A 454 0.07 27.87 -37.67
C GLY A 454 0.67 26.56 -37.14
N SER A 455 0.02 26.00 -36.13
CA SER A 455 0.29 24.66 -35.60
C SER A 455 -0.75 23.73 -36.22
N ASP A 456 -0.29 22.69 -36.89
CA ASP A 456 -1.16 21.67 -37.49
C ASP A 456 -1.11 20.46 -36.55
N PHE A 457 -2.20 20.22 -35.82
CA PHE A 457 -2.34 19.09 -34.90
C PHE A 457 -3.18 17.97 -35.52
N ASP A 458 -3.25 17.93 -36.86
CA ASP A 458 -4.02 16.96 -37.64
C ASP A 458 -5.49 16.87 -37.15
N GLU A 459 -6.11 18.03 -36.99
CA GLU A 459 -7.50 18.19 -36.59
C GLU A 459 -8.26 19.18 -37.49
N PHE A 460 -9.58 19.00 -37.61
CA PHE A 460 -10.44 19.94 -38.34
C PHE A 460 -11.73 20.24 -37.59
N SER A 461 -12.29 21.44 -37.80
CA SER A 461 -13.60 21.80 -37.28
C SER A 461 -14.71 21.50 -38.27
N VAL A 462 -15.84 21.01 -37.76
CA VAL A 462 -17.04 20.71 -38.56
C VAL A 462 -18.18 21.67 -38.24
N THR A 463 -19.34 21.45 -38.87
CA THR A 463 -20.53 22.30 -38.69
C THR A 463 -20.94 22.35 -37.23
N GLY A 464 -20.88 23.54 -36.63
CA GLY A 464 -20.99 23.75 -35.19
C GLY A 464 -19.64 24.15 -34.58
N PRO A 465 -19.49 24.09 -33.26
CA PRO A 465 -18.20 24.23 -32.58
C PRO A 465 -17.38 22.93 -32.47
N LEU A 466 -17.88 21.79 -32.99
CA LEU A 466 -17.23 20.48 -32.87
C LEU A 466 -15.93 20.39 -33.68
N ARG A 467 -14.87 19.85 -33.06
CA ARG A 467 -13.62 19.47 -33.70
C ARG A 467 -13.52 17.95 -33.84
N ILE A 468 -12.87 17.48 -34.89
CA ILE A 468 -12.53 16.08 -35.13
C ILE A 468 -11.01 15.96 -35.06
N ASP A 469 -10.52 15.00 -34.28
CA ASP A 469 -9.11 14.83 -33.94
C ASP A 469 -8.72 13.35 -34.10
N ASP A 470 -7.48 13.09 -34.50
CA ASP A 470 -6.97 11.76 -34.81
C ASP A 470 -6.22 11.08 -33.67
N GLN A 471 -6.21 11.65 -32.48
CA GLN A 471 -5.45 11.15 -31.33
C GLN A 471 -5.67 9.67 -30.99
N VAL A 472 -6.88 9.14 -31.22
CA VAL A 472 -7.16 7.69 -31.10
C VAL A 472 -6.86 6.94 -32.41
N PHE A 473 -7.04 7.59 -33.55
CA PHE A 473 -6.99 7.03 -34.91
C PHE A 473 -5.56 6.90 -35.49
N ASP A 474 -4.74 7.94 -35.35
CA ASP A 474 -3.39 8.06 -35.92
C ASP A 474 -2.44 7.00 -35.35
N ASN A 475 -2.56 6.75 -34.04
CA ASN A 475 -1.70 5.82 -33.31
C ASN A 475 -1.89 4.34 -33.69
N VAL A 476 -3.03 3.98 -34.29
CA VAL A 476 -3.34 2.58 -34.66
C VAL A 476 -3.09 2.32 -36.15
N THR A 477 -3.17 3.34 -37.00
CA THR A 477 -3.15 3.18 -38.47
C THR A 477 -1.98 3.85 -39.18
N GLY A 478 -1.30 4.81 -38.54
CA GLY A 478 -0.28 5.66 -39.18
C GLY A 478 -0.86 6.56 -40.27
N ALA A 479 -2.16 6.88 -40.17
CA ALA A 479 -2.92 7.66 -41.11
C ALA A 479 -3.62 8.80 -40.36
N GLY A 480 -2.88 9.87 -40.07
CA GLY A 480 -3.44 11.07 -39.44
C GLY A 480 -4.44 11.79 -40.34
N LEU A 481 -5.25 12.67 -39.74
CA LEU A 481 -6.19 13.52 -40.47
C LEU A 481 -5.43 14.69 -41.11
N GLY A 482 -4.63 14.39 -42.13
CA GLY A 482 -3.63 15.29 -42.73
C GLY A 482 -4.18 16.36 -43.68
N ASN A 483 -5.29 17.00 -43.31
CA ASN A 483 -5.90 18.13 -44.03
C ASN A 483 -6.18 17.84 -45.53
N ALA A 484 -6.41 16.58 -45.88
CA ALA A 484 -6.58 16.12 -47.26
C ALA A 484 -7.90 16.60 -47.88
N CYS A 485 -8.92 16.87 -47.06
CA CYS A 485 -10.25 17.26 -47.49
C CYS A 485 -10.49 18.76 -47.38
N ALA A 486 -10.97 19.36 -48.48
CA ALA A 486 -11.26 20.79 -48.51
C ALA A 486 -12.47 21.18 -47.64
N VAL A 487 -12.45 22.41 -47.13
CA VAL A 487 -13.61 23.06 -46.48
C VAL A 487 -14.88 22.88 -47.33
N GLY A 488 -15.97 22.45 -46.67
CA GLY A 488 -17.25 22.12 -47.28
C GLY A 488 -17.42 20.64 -47.65
N THR A 489 -16.40 19.80 -47.46
CA THR A 489 -16.54 18.33 -47.53
C THR A 489 -17.53 17.86 -46.48
N SER A 490 -18.49 17.00 -46.87
CA SER A 490 -19.52 16.48 -45.98
C SER A 490 -19.30 15.00 -45.64
N PHE A 491 -19.61 14.65 -44.40
CA PHE A 491 -19.66 13.30 -43.88
C PHE A 491 -21.11 12.91 -43.58
N THR A 492 -21.44 11.63 -43.74
CA THR A 492 -22.78 11.08 -43.43
C THR A 492 -23.01 10.88 -41.93
N GLY A 493 -21.93 10.67 -41.19
CA GLY A 493 -21.89 10.53 -39.75
C GLY A 493 -20.45 10.31 -39.31
N ILE A 494 -20.16 10.60 -38.04
CA ILE A 494 -18.86 10.31 -37.42
C ILE A 494 -19.14 9.64 -36.08
N VAL A 495 -18.45 8.53 -35.83
CA VAL A 495 -18.41 7.83 -34.55
C VAL A 495 -17.05 8.10 -33.90
N GLY A 496 -16.99 8.17 -32.58
CA GLY A 496 -15.71 8.38 -31.90
C GLY A 496 -15.86 8.46 -30.40
N ILE A 497 -14.71 8.57 -29.74
CA ILE A 497 -14.63 8.93 -28.33
C ILE A 497 -14.69 10.44 -28.23
N GLU A 498 -15.62 10.96 -27.43
CA GLU A 498 -15.60 12.37 -27.08
C GLU A 498 -14.46 12.62 -26.08
N GLY A 499 -13.49 13.47 -26.44
CA GLY A 499 -12.31 13.72 -25.61
C GLY A 499 -12.05 15.19 -25.39
N PHE A 500 -11.20 15.48 -24.41
CA PHE A 500 -10.76 16.82 -24.09
C PHE A 500 -9.25 16.92 -24.16
N SER A 501 -8.76 17.87 -24.97
CA SER A 501 -7.33 18.19 -25.01
C SER A 501 -7.12 19.62 -25.47
N PHE A 502 -6.03 20.24 -24.99
CA PHE A 502 -5.66 21.62 -25.33
C PHE A 502 -6.82 22.63 -25.19
N ALA A 503 -7.64 22.47 -24.15
CA ALA A 503 -8.82 23.29 -23.84
C ALA A 503 -9.96 23.25 -24.88
N ASN A 504 -10.03 22.17 -25.68
CA ASN A 504 -11.12 21.93 -26.62
C ASN A 504 -11.68 20.51 -26.45
N TYR A 505 -13.00 20.41 -26.58
CA TYR A 505 -13.70 19.14 -26.74
C TYR A 505 -13.67 18.72 -28.20
N LYS A 506 -13.40 17.44 -28.44
CA LYS A 506 -13.14 16.89 -29.76
C LYS A 506 -13.70 15.48 -29.86
N LEU A 507 -14.28 15.16 -31.01
CA LEU A 507 -14.66 13.79 -31.32
C LEU A 507 -13.49 13.08 -31.99
N MET A 508 -13.05 11.98 -31.40
CA MET A 508 -11.89 11.20 -31.83
C MET A 508 -12.33 9.85 -32.43
N PRO A 509 -12.38 9.71 -33.77
CA PRO A 509 -12.67 8.44 -34.42
C PRO A 509 -11.69 7.35 -33.98
N ARG A 510 -12.14 6.10 -33.89
CA ARG A 510 -11.26 4.99 -33.46
C ARG A 510 -10.68 4.27 -34.67
N PHE A 511 -11.47 4.16 -35.73
CA PHE A 511 -11.11 3.46 -36.96
C PHE A 511 -11.59 4.24 -38.20
N ALA A 512 -11.12 3.83 -39.38
CA ALA A 512 -11.45 4.50 -40.65
C ALA A 512 -12.95 4.38 -40.97
N GLU A 513 -13.56 3.28 -40.52
CA GLU A 513 -14.98 2.97 -40.63
C GLU A 513 -15.87 3.88 -39.78
N ASP A 514 -15.32 4.53 -38.76
CA ASP A 514 -16.06 5.46 -37.90
C ASP A 514 -16.34 6.79 -38.63
N ILE A 515 -15.67 7.09 -39.76
CA ILE A 515 -15.89 8.29 -40.57
C ILE A 515 -16.69 7.95 -41.83
N GLY A 516 -17.97 8.34 -41.85
CA GLY A 516 -18.88 8.11 -42.98
C GLY A 516 -18.60 9.02 -44.17
N VAL A 517 -17.56 8.74 -44.95
CA VAL A 517 -17.07 9.61 -46.03
C VAL A 517 -17.96 9.70 -47.29
N VAL A 518 -18.09 10.92 -47.83
CA VAL A 518 -18.69 11.19 -49.14
C VAL A 518 -17.76 12.09 -49.97
N GLY A 519 -16.94 11.48 -50.83
CA GLY A 519 -16.21 12.17 -51.90
C GLY A 519 -14.75 12.53 -51.62
N CYS A 520 -14.32 12.59 -50.36
CA CYS A 520 -12.92 12.74 -49.96
C CYS A 520 -12.65 11.88 -48.71
N VAL A 521 -11.45 11.31 -48.61
CA VAL A 521 -11.00 10.50 -47.49
C VAL A 521 -9.98 11.34 -46.70
N PRO A 522 -10.26 11.73 -45.44
CA PRO A 522 -9.44 12.72 -44.73
C PRO A 522 -8.09 12.18 -44.26
N TYR A 523 -7.88 10.87 -44.34
CA TYR A 523 -6.72 10.13 -43.85
C TYR A 523 -5.93 9.42 -44.96
N GLU A 524 -6.14 9.79 -46.23
CA GLU A 524 -5.42 9.26 -47.41
C GLU A 524 -4.39 10.21 -48.01
#